data_AF-A0A1J4P094-F1
#
_entry.id   AF-A0A1J4P094-F1
#
_cell.length_a   1.000
_cell.length_b   1.000
_cell.length_c   1.000
_cell.angle_alpha   90.00
_cell.angle_beta   90.00
_cell.angle_gamma   90.00
#
_symmetry.space_group_name_H-M   'P 1'
#
loop_
_entity.id
_entity.type
_entity.pdbx_description
1 polymer ?
#
loop_
_entity_poly.entity_id
_entity_poly.type
_entity_poly.pdbx_seq_one_letter_code
_entity_poly.pdbx_strand_id
1 'polypeptide(L)'
;MNGVGWWSLVRFLHVAGAVVWVGGQLTLTLVVLPLARRSLSDEARDRFAAAAGRRFGMLTGAVFLPLQLATGWAMACHRGVTWASLADPGYGRTLATKLGLFVLVMLAAAGHGIAYARGRAELARTLAVVSLVGSLGVVLLATALPAT
;
A
#
# COMPACT_ATOMS: atom_id res chain seq x y z
N MET A 1 29.96 19.24 0.26
CA MET A 1 29.03 18.10 0.25
C MET A 1 27.78 18.57 -0.48
N ASN A 2 27.58 18.15 -1.72
CA ASN A 2 26.36 18.48 -2.46
C ASN A 2 25.19 17.84 -1.70
N GLY A 3 24.27 18.67 -1.22
CA GLY A 3 23.17 18.25 -0.34
C GLY A 3 22.22 17.24 -0.99
N VAL A 4 21.20 16.82 -0.24
CA VAL A 4 20.14 15.94 -0.74
C VAL A 4 19.46 16.58 -1.95
N GLY A 5 19.68 16.01 -3.14
CA GLY A 5 19.07 16.49 -4.38
C GLY A 5 17.55 16.26 -4.40
N TRP A 6 16.83 17.07 -5.18
CA TRP A 6 15.36 17.01 -5.32
C TRP A 6 14.84 15.60 -5.63
N TRP A 7 15.47 14.89 -6.56
CA TRP A 7 15.06 13.52 -6.93
C TRP A 7 15.34 12.48 -5.84
N SER A 8 16.36 12.72 -5.00
CA SER A 8 16.58 11.89 -3.81
C SER A 8 15.45 12.09 -2.80
N LEU A 9 14.96 13.33 -2.64
CA LEU A 9 13.81 13.62 -1.78
C LEU A 9 12.52 12.97 -2.31
N VAL A 10 12.21 13.07 -3.61
CA VAL A 10 11.02 12.44 -4.20
C VAL A 10 11.04 10.93 -3.99
N ARG A 11 12.19 10.28 -4.23
CA ARG A 11 12.38 8.85 -4.00
C ARG A 11 12.25 8.49 -2.52
N PHE A 12 12.87 9.27 -1.64
CA PHE A 12 12.77 9.09 -0.20
C PHE A 12 11.30 9.15 0.26
N LEU A 13 10.54 10.16 -0.17
CA LEU A 13 9.12 10.30 0.15
C LEU A 13 8.29 9.12 -0.37
N HIS A 14 8.58 8.63 -1.58
CA HIS A 14 7.93 7.44 -2.13
C HIS A 14 8.20 6.21 -1.25
N VAL A 15 9.47 5.92 -0.95
CA VAL A 15 9.87 4.75 -0.17
C VAL A 15 9.38 4.85 1.27
N ALA A 16 9.57 5.99 1.94
CA ALA A 16 9.10 6.22 3.30
C ALA A 16 7.58 6.09 3.39
N GLY A 17 6.84 6.66 2.44
CA GLY A 17 5.39 6.51 2.36
C GLY A 17 4.96 5.04 2.19
N ALA A 18 5.67 4.28 1.36
CA ALA A 18 5.38 2.85 1.16
C ALA A 18 5.70 2.03 2.41
N VAL A 19 6.83 2.32 3.08
CA VAL A 19 7.22 1.66 4.34
C VAL A 19 6.21 1.93 5.45
N VAL A 20 5.79 3.19 5.64
CA VAL A 20 4.80 3.54 6.65
C VAL A 20 3.45 2.90 6.35
N TRP A 21 3.05 2.87 5.07
CA TRP A 21 1.78 2.26 4.67
C TRP A 21 1.78 0.75 4.86
N VAL A 22 2.70 0.02 4.21
CA VAL A 22 2.76 -1.45 4.29
C VAL A 22 3.16 -1.92 5.68
N GLY A 23 4.11 -1.22 6.31
CA GLY A 23 4.47 -1.44 7.72
C GLY A 23 3.31 -1.18 8.67
N GLY A 24 2.45 -0.21 8.39
CA GLY A 24 1.22 0.04 9.13
C GLY A 24 0.21 -1.11 9.00
N GLN A 25 0.02 -1.67 7.80
CA GLN A 25 -0.82 -2.85 7.59
C GLN A 25 -0.30 -4.07 8.39
N LEU A 26 1.03 -4.29 8.37
CA LEU A 26 1.68 -5.34 9.13
C LEU A 26 1.54 -5.13 10.64
N THR A 27 1.81 -3.93 11.13
CA THR A 27 1.70 -3.58 12.54
C THR A 27 0.28 -3.76 13.05
N LEU A 28 -0.73 -3.30 12.28
CA LEU A 28 -2.13 -3.49 12.62
C LEU A 28 -2.49 -4.99 12.70
N THR A 29 -2.12 -5.75 11.69
CA THR A 29 -2.48 -7.17 11.57
C THR A 29 -1.77 -8.08 12.57
N LEU A 30 -0.46 -7.87 12.77
CA LEU A 30 0.41 -8.79 13.51
C LEU A 30 0.59 -8.41 14.97
N VAL A 31 0.46 -7.13 15.33
CA VAL A 31 0.75 -6.64 16.68
C VAL A 31 -0.52 -6.10 17.34
N VAL A 32 -1.13 -5.08 16.73
CA VAL A 32 -2.20 -4.31 17.37
C VAL A 32 -3.49 -5.12 17.51
N LEU A 33 -3.98 -5.73 16.43
CA LEU A 33 -5.23 -6.51 16.47
C LEU A 33 -5.12 -7.77 17.35
N PRO A 34 -4.03 -8.55 17.33
CA PRO A 34 -3.85 -9.68 18.24
C PRO A 34 -3.78 -9.26 19.70
N LEU A 35 -3.09 -8.15 20.01
CA LEU A 35 -3.02 -7.64 21.38
C LEU A 35 -4.39 -7.16 21.88
N ALA A 36 -5.13 -6.44 21.03
CA ALA A 36 -6.49 -5.99 21.34
C ALA A 36 -7.44 -7.17 21.62
N ARG A 37 -7.32 -8.27 20.84
CA ARG A 37 -8.09 -9.51 21.06
C ARG A 37 -7.84 -10.16 22.42
N ARG A 38 -6.64 -10.00 22.99
CA ARG A 38 -6.27 -10.60 24.28
C ARG A 38 -6.59 -9.71 25.47
N SER A 39 -6.71 -8.40 25.26
CA SER A 39 -6.70 -7.41 26.34
C SER A 39 -8.03 -6.66 26.51
N LEU A 40 -8.95 -6.78 25.55
CA LEU A 40 -10.22 -6.05 25.54
C LEU A 40 -11.41 -7.02 25.58
N SER A 41 -12.56 -6.56 26.09
CA SER A 41 -13.84 -7.26 25.91
C SER A 41 -14.20 -7.35 24.42
N ASP A 42 -15.14 -8.23 24.07
CA ASP A 42 -15.57 -8.41 22.68
C ASP A 42 -16.13 -7.10 22.07
N GLU A 43 -16.97 -6.37 22.81
CA GLU A 43 -17.52 -5.09 22.33
C GLU A 43 -16.44 -4.01 22.16
N ALA A 44 -15.50 -3.95 23.11
CA ALA A 44 -14.42 -2.99 23.07
C ALA A 44 -13.44 -3.28 21.92
N ARG A 45 -13.15 -4.58 21.68
CA ARG A 45 -12.34 -5.05 20.55
C ARG A 45 -12.97 -4.64 19.22
N ASP A 46 -14.26 -4.90 19.03
CA ASP A 46 -14.92 -4.67 17.76
C ASP A 46 -15.00 -3.17 17.45
N ARG A 47 -15.31 -2.35 18.47
CA ARG A 47 -15.27 -0.88 18.37
C ARG A 47 -13.86 -0.37 18.04
N PHE A 48 -12.83 -0.91 18.69
CA PHE A 48 -11.44 -0.54 18.44
C PHE A 48 -11.00 -0.91 17.02
N ALA A 49 -11.28 -2.13 16.57
CA ALA A 49 -10.95 -2.59 15.22
C ALA A 49 -11.64 -1.72 14.16
N ALA A 50 -12.92 -1.37 14.37
CA ALA A 50 -13.65 -0.47 13.49
C ALA A 50 -13.02 0.92 13.41
N ALA A 51 -12.63 1.48 14.57
CA ALA A 51 -12.02 2.81 14.65
C ALA A 51 -10.63 2.83 14.00
N ALA A 52 -9.79 1.85 14.31
CA ALA A 52 -8.46 1.69 13.72
C ALA A 52 -8.54 1.50 12.21
N GLY A 53 -9.43 0.60 11.73
CA GLY A 53 -9.65 0.36 10.31
C GLY A 53 -10.13 1.61 9.57
N ARG A 54 -11.12 2.34 10.11
CA ARG A 54 -11.58 3.61 9.52
C ARG A 54 -10.48 4.65 9.45
N ARG A 55 -9.72 4.84 10.53
CA ARG A 55 -8.60 5.80 10.56
C ARG A 55 -7.54 5.44 9.54
N PHE A 56 -7.17 4.16 9.47
CA PHE A 56 -6.17 3.68 8.52
C PHE A 56 -6.64 3.80 7.07
N GLY A 57 -7.91 3.47 6.79
CA GLY A 57 -8.52 3.66 5.47
C GLY A 57 -8.55 5.14 5.05
N MET A 58 -8.86 6.04 5.98
CA MET A 58 -8.85 7.48 5.72
C MET A 58 -7.42 8.01 5.45
N LEU A 59 -6.41 7.58 6.23
CA LEU A 59 -5.01 7.90 5.95
C LEU A 59 -4.54 7.31 4.61
N THR A 60 -5.01 6.11 4.27
CA THR A 60 -4.73 5.48 2.99
C THR A 60 -5.25 6.33 1.83
N GLY A 61 -6.54 6.72 1.87
CA GLY A 61 -7.14 7.51 0.81
C GLY A 61 -6.63 8.96 0.73
N ALA A 62 -6.40 9.60 1.87
CA ALA A 62 -6.07 11.03 1.92
C ALA A 62 -4.56 11.32 1.88
N VAL A 63 -3.71 10.37 2.28
CA VAL A 63 -2.26 10.60 2.43
C VAL A 63 -1.47 9.61 1.59
N PHE A 64 -1.57 8.31 1.88
CA PHE A 64 -0.67 7.32 1.26
C PHE A 64 -0.91 7.20 -0.23
N LEU A 65 -2.16 7.07 -0.67
CA LEU A 65 -2.50 6.94 -2.09
C LEU A 65 -2.07 8.18 -2.91
N PRO A 66 -2.42 9.43 -2.54
CA PRO A 66 -1.94 10.62 -3.25
C PRO A 66 -0.41 10.72 -3.27
N LEU A 67 0.25 10.49 -2.13
CA LEU A 67 1.71 10.55 -2.03
C LEU A 67 2.37 9.54 -2.97
N GLN A 68 1.91 8.28 -2.97
CA GLN A 68 2.46 7.22 -3.80
C GLN A 68 2.23 7.47 -5.29
N LEU A 69 1.04 7.92 -5.68
CA LEU A 69 0.73 8.25 -7.07
C LEU A 69 1.56 9.44 -7.56
N ALA A 70 1.61 10.53 -6.79
CA ALA A 70 2.35 11.74 -7.19
C ALA A 70 3.86 11.46 -7.32
N THR A 71 4.45 10.81 -6.31
CA THR A 71 5.89 10.50 -6.33
C THR A 71 6.24 9.41 -7.34
N GLY A 72 5.39 8.39 -7.50
CA GLY A 72 5.57 7.34 -8.50
C GLY A 72 5.49 7.89 -9.92
N TRP A 73 4.51 8.75 -10.19
CA TRP A 73 4.36 9.46 -11.46
C TRP A 73 5.58 10.36 -11.74
N ALA A 74 5.99 11.19 -10.78
CA ALA A 74 7.15 12.06 -10.92
C ALA A 74 8.43 11.27 -11.27
N MET A 75 8.66 10.13 -10.62
CA MET A 75 9.80 9.25 -10.93
C MET A 75 9.68 8.59 -12.32
N ALA A 76 8.48 8.20 -12.73
CA ALA A 76 8.24 7.63 -14.06
C ALA A 76 8.53 8.66 -15.17
N CYS A 77 8.03 9.89 -15.01
CA CYS A 77 8.32 10.99 -15.92
C CYS A 77 9.82 11.33 -15.96
N HIS A 78 10.48 11.38 -14.80
CA HIS A 78 11.92 11.66 -14.72
C HIS A 78 12.77 10.63 -15.47
N ARG A 79 12.33 9.37 -15.48
CA ARG A 79 12.97 8.27 -16.20
C ARG A 79 12.54 8.15 -17.67
N GLY A 80 11.70 9.06 -18.17
CA GLY A 80 11.21 9.04 -19.55
C GLY A 80 10.29 7.85 -19.86
N VAL A 81 9.61 7.28 -18.85
CA VAL A 81 8.68 6.15 -19.04
C VAL A 81 7.50 6.60 -19.89
N THR A 82 7.27 5.91 -21.01
CA THR A 82 6.11 6.09 -21.90
C THR A 82 5.17 4.90 -21.82
N TRP A 83 3.96 5.01 -22.37
CA TRP A 83 3.04 3.87 -22.47
C TRP A 83 3.64 2.69 -23.23
N ALA A 84 4.40 2.96 -24.30
CA ALA A 84 5.11 1.93 -25.06
C ALA A 84 6.16 1.22 -24.21
N SER A 85 6.89 1.96 -23.36
CA SER A 85 7.92 1.38 -22.50
C SER A 85 7.39 0.34 -21.52
N LEU A 86 6.09 0.33 -21.20
CA LEU A 86 5.49 -0.68 -20.31
C LEU A 86 5.43 -2.08 -20.94
N ALA A 87 5.51 -2.18 -22.27
CA ALA A 87 5.58 -3.45 -22.99
C ALA A 87 7.02 -3.99 -23.08
N ASP A 88 8.03 -3.14 -22.83
CA ASP A 88 9.43 -3.52 -22.99
C ASP A 88 9.87 -4.54 -21.92
N PRO A 89 10.61 -5.60 -22.31
CA PRO A 89 11.22 -6.52 -21.36
C PRO A 89 12.14 -5.79 -20.37
N GLY A 90 12.22 -6.32 -19.14
CA GLY A 90 13.05 -5.72 -18.08
C GLY A 90 12.28 -4.68 -17.28
N TYR A 91 12.75 -3.43 -17.27
CA TYR A 91 12.21 -2.37 -16.42
C TYR A 91 10.72 -2.10 -16.69
N GLY A 92 10.35 -1.98 -17.97
CA GLY A 92 9.00 -1.68 -18.43
C GLY A 92 7.95 -2.66 -17.93
N ARG A 93 8.15 -3.94 -18.25
CA ARG A 93 7.26 -5.02 -17.85
C ARG A 93 7.17 -5.19 -16.33
N THR A 94 8.28 -5.07 -15.59
CA THR A 94 8.25 -5.11 -14.11
C THR A 94 7.44 -3.95 -13.54
N LEU A 95 7.58 -2.74 -14.10
CA LEU A 95 6.78 -1.59 -13.70
C LEU A 95 5.29 -1.80 -14.02
N ALA A 96 4.97 -2.33 -15.20
CA ALA A 96 3.60 -2.65 -15.58
C ALA A 96 2.96 -3.67 -14.62
N THR A 97 3.67 -4.75 -14.29
CA THR A 97 3.21 -5.74 -13.31
C THR A 97 3.02 -5.11 -11.92
N LYS A 98 3.93 -4.23 -11.49
CA LYS A 98 3.80 -3.52 -10.21
C LYS A 98 2.55 -2.64 -10.19
N LEU A 99 2.27 -1.89 -11.26
CA LEU A 99 1.10 -1.03 -11.37
C LEU A 99 -0.21 -1.85 -11.43
N GLY A 100 -0.23 -2.94 -12.19
CA GLY A 100 -1.38 -3.85 -12.22
C GLY A 100 -1.67 -4.45 -10.83
N LEU A 101 -0.64 -4.93 -10.14
CA LEU A 101 -0.78 -5.45 -8.78
C LEU A 101 -1.24 -4.35 -7.81
N PHE A 102 -0.72 -3.13 -7.93
CA PHE A 102 -1.16 -1.99 -7.13
C PHE A 102 -2.67 -1.70 -7.31
N VAL A 103 -3.18 -1.73 -8.54
CA VAL A 103 -4.62 -1.59 -8.81
C VAL A 103 -5.42 -2.69 -8.13
N LEU A 104 -4.99 -3.95 -8.24
CA LEU A 104 -5.65 -5.08 -7.57
C LEU A 104 -5.67 -4.91 -6.05
N VAL A 105 -4.58 -4.42 -5.45
CA VAL A 105 -4.48 -4.12 -4.02
C VAL A 105 -5.46 -3.01 -3.63
N MET A 106 -5.62 -1.95 -4.44
CA MET A 106 -6.58 -0.88 -4.17
C MET A 106 -8.03 -1.37 -4.24
N LEU A 107 -8.34 -2.21 -5.23
CA LEU A 107 -9.66 -2.84 -5.34
C LEU A 107 -9.95 -3.75 -4.14
N ALA A 108 -8.97 -4.54 -3.70
CA ALA A 108 -9.10 -5.38 -2.51
C ALA A 108 -9.27 -4.54 -1.23
N ALA A 109 -8.52 -3.45 -1.07
CA ALA A 109 -8.63 -2.56 0.08
C ALA A 109 -9.99 -1.86 0.15
N ALA A 110 -10.48 -1.33 -0.98
CA ALA A 110 -11.81 -0.73 -1.07
C ALA A 110 -12.91 -1.77 -0.81
N GLY A 111 -12.78 -2.96 -1.41
CA GLY A 111 -13.67 -4.09 -1.20
C GLY A 111 -13.72 -4.54 0.26
N HIS A 112 -12.57 -4.57 0.96
CA HIS A 112 -12.48 -4.85 2.40
C HIS A 112 -13.34 -3.86 3.20
N GLY A 113 -13.20 -2.56 2.95
CA GLY A 113 -13.98 -1.53 3.63
C GLY A 113 -15.49 -1.68 3.40
N ILE A 114 -15.89 -1.96 2.16
CA ILE A 114 -17.30 -2.19 1.79
C ILE A 114 -17.84 -3.47 2.44
N ALA A 115 -17.08 -4.57 2.41
CA ALA A 115 -17.47 -5.84 3.00
C ALA A 115 -17.61 -5.72 4.52
N TYR A 116 -16.70 -5.00 5.17
CA TYR A 116 -16.75 -4.72 6.60
C TYR A 116 -17.98 -3.89 6.96
N ALA A 117 -18.27 -2.81 6.22
CA ALA A 117 -19.46 -1.99 6.43
C ALA A 117 -20.78 -2.75 6.25
N ARG A 118 -20.78 -3.82 5.42
CA ARG A 118 -21.93 -4.70 5.19
C ARG A 118 -21.99 -5.91 6.13
N GLY A 119 -21.14 -5.99 7.16
CA GLY A 119 -21.11 -7.11 8.11
C GLY A 119 -20.62 -8.44 7.53
N ARG A 120 -19.98 -8.44 6.36
CA ARG A 120 -19.49 -9.67 5.69
C ARG A 120 -18.08 -10.02 6.18
N ALA A 121 -17.98 -10.52 7.41
CA ALA A 121 -16.72 -10.72 8.11
C ALA A 121 -15.71 -11.60 7.34
N GLU A 122 -16.14 -12.72 6.79
CA GLU A 122 -15.29 -13.65 6.01
C GLU A 122 -14.69 -12.98 4.77
N LEU A 123 -15.52 -12.31 3.97
CA LEU A 123 -15.07 -11.59 2.78
C LEU A 123 -14.13 -10.44 3.14
N ALA A 124 -14.46 -9.67 4.19
CA ALA A 124 -13.62 -8.58 4.66
C ALA A 124 -12.22 -9.09 5.09
N ARG A 125 -12.16 -10.25 5.76
CA ARG A 125 -10.89 -10.87 6.16
C ARG A 125 -10.07 -11.30 4.95
N THR A 126 -10.67 -12.00 3.99
CA THR A 126 -9.99 -12.43 2.77
C THR A 126 -9.44 -11.24 1.99
N LEU A 127 -10.24 -10.19 1.80
CA LEU A 127 -9.82 -8.98 1.08
C LEU A 127 -8.70 -8.22 1.81
N ALA A 128 -8.70 -8.20 3.14
CA ALA A 128 -7.61 -7.62 3.93
C ALA A 128 -6.30 -8.40 3.73
N VAL A 129 -6.35 -9.73 3.75
CA VAL A 129 -5.17 -10.58 3.52
C VAL A 129 -4.64 -10.42 2.10
N VAL A 130 -5.53 -10.46 1.10
CA VAL A 130 -5.17 -10.22 -0.31
C VAL A 130 -4.53 -8.86 -0.49
N SER A 131 -5.09 -7.81 0.11
CA SER A 131 -4.52 -6.47 0.06
C SER A 131 -3.13 -6.40 0.71
N LEU A 132 -2.94 -7.02 1.89
CA LEU A 132 -1.65 -7.05 2.57
C LEU A 132 -0.59 -7.81 1.75
N VAL A 133 -0.89 -9.04 1.31
CA VAL A 133 0.04 -9.86 0.53
C VAL A 133 0.35 -9.18 -0.80
N GLY A 134 -0.65 -8.62 -1.48
CA GLY A 134 -0.44 -7.86 -2.70
C GLY A 134 0.42 -6.61 -2.46
N SER A 135 0.25 -5.92 -1.33
CA SER A 135 1.08 -4.76 -0.97
C SER A 135 2.55 -5.15 -0.76
N LEU A 136 2.81 -6.29 -0.13
CA LEU A 136 4.16 -6.87 -0.03
C LEU A 136 4.71 -7.21 -1.42
N GLY A 137 3.88 -7.77 -2.31
CA GLY A 137 4.24 -8.02 -3.70
C GLY A 137 4.60 -6.74 -4.47
N VAL A 138 3.88 -5.63 -4.25
CA VAL A 138 4.21 -4.32 -4.85
C VAL A 138 5.58 -3.84 -4.38
N VAL A 139 5.90 -4.00 -3.08
CA VAL A 139 7.22 -3.66 -2.53
C VAL A 139 8.30 -4.57 -3.11
N LEU A 140 8.06 -5.88 -3.20
CA LEU A 140 8.99 -6.84 -3.82
C LEU A 140 9.29 -6.46 -5.27
N LEU A 141 8.27 -6.21 -6.08
CA LEU A 141 8.44 -5.78 -7.47
C LEU A 141 9.18 -4.45 -7.57
N ALA A 142 8.99 -3.54 -6.61
CA ALA A 142 9.76 -2.30 -6.55
C ALA A 142 11.25 -2.56 -6.32
N THR A 143 11.62 -3.54 -5.49
CA THR A 143 13.03 -3.92 -5.27
C THR A 143 13.64 -4.66 -6.46
N ALA A 144 12.82 -5.30 -7.29
CA ALA A 144 13.24 -6.01 -8.49
C ALA A 144 13.37 -5.10 -9.73
N LEU A 145 13.02 -3.81 -9.64
CA LEU A 145 13.25 -2.87 -10.73
C LEU A 145 14.76 -2.71 -10.96
N PRO A 146 15.26 -2.95 -12.19
CA PRO A 146 16.68 -2.82 -12.49
C PRO A 146 17.23 -1.45 -12.06
N ALA A 147 18.38 -1.46 -11.40
CA ALA A 147 19.17 -0.26 -11.20
C ALA A 147 19.72 0.16 -12.57
N THR A 148 19.20 1.27 -13.10
CA THR A 148 19.72 1.96 -14.29
C THR A 148 20.78 2.96 -13.87
#